data_AF-A0A2G8SQ15-F1
#
_entry.id   AF-A0A2G8SQ15-F1
#
_cell.length_a   1.000
_cell.length_b   1.000
_cell.length_c   1.000
_cell.angle_alpha   90.00
_cell.angle_beta   90.00
_cell.angle_gamma   90.00
#
_symmetry.space_group_name_H-M   'P 1'
#
loop_
_entity.id
_entity.type
_entity.pdbx_description
1 polymer ?
#
loop_
_entity_poly.entity_id
_entity_poly.type
_entity_poly.pdbx_seq_one_letter_code
_entity_poly.pdbx_strand_id
1 'polypeptide(L)'
;MCRSKYTSGDLRTNVLTALHKTTTLLPRILPSGKSNRDGVSERESLPFWEEVLRKVYDDLTLAPEKREKDKVRVVVYGVDGTSGAYELVTALLEDPFVSNEQRTALRSRWDSQPEGSGVVKIQYGTSPSEDEGVVHVQSSWLKRFGVPIEVTECNSPSTEGSKALINADVPIIVCNPVLTPLPALTSLDSFSTPPFPIFPQNTIFAVISPSSSKVFTEPFDSQCVLTGFRVEEGLRFLHVDPARALHGLDVLADGSASTLSVQRYQDDATGSNVTSVTKAVTATLSSSSSGSVAAVHAQTGRALIKYALTAAYVVLDNAQAEADGVLRATSELRSEMEEAKAKAHLEVFGAGGKDGDEIAKAVAQAKRNVQPTMDALQWYKLFWRVDDVREAVAAAVDRAWCRDLERKLVFHAGRLASLQASFTQSANTLARSFPASAPYHSPVLLNSLARIASSPSYALTPAALTAPLHARQAQLGFPTSRLHASAQRAVLGMSGSVLGGLGVAWAGWATELQLLGGMIDVGMGPETAVGVGMLGAAIGVRWAVGRWERAKRRWWKDWDRVGDGLERDLKAALAETMDSRVVAVSEEACSGLDDLVAQRKSRIEELNDEVMALWTELHRE
;
A
#
# COMPACT_ATOMS: atom_id res chain seq x y z
N MET A 1 -25.20 -39.31 23.82
CA MET A 1 -24.10 -39.93 23.05
C MET A 1 -24.69 -40.58 21.80
N CYS A 2 -24.90 -39.82 20.72
CA CYS A 2 -25.18 -40.37 19.40
C CYS A 2 -23.95 -40.09 18.53
N ARG A 3 -22.94 -40.96 18.58
CA ARG A 3 -21.86 -40.91 17.59
C ARG A 3 -22.46 -41.37 16.27
N SER A 4 -22.83 -40.41 15.42
CA SER A 4 -23.22 -40.66 14.03
C SER A 4 -22.15 -41.53 13.39
N LYS A 5 -22.53 -42.74 12.96
CA LYS A 5 -21.66 -43.61 12.15
C LYS A 5 -21.63 -43.04 10.74
N TYR A 6 -20.82 -42.01 10.52
CA TYR A 6 -20.51 -41.59 9.15
C TYR A 6 -19.84 -42.76 8.43
N THR A 7 -20.39 -43.12 7.27
CA THR A 7 -19.79 -44.17 6.48
C THR A 7 -18.53 -43.63 5.81
N SER A 8 -17.53 -44.49 5.56
CA SER A 8 -16.29 -44.08 4.89
C SER A 8 -16.54 -43.44 3.50
N GLY A 9 -17.71 -43.69 2.89
CA GLY A 9 -18.12 -43.07 1.63
C GLY A 9 -18.51 -41.60 1.78
N ASP A 10 -19.09 -41.22 2.91
CA ASP A 10 -19.51 -39.84 3.18
C ASP A 10 -18.29 -38.93 3.32
N LEU A 11 -17.30 -39.35 4.12
CA LEU A 11 -16.04 -38.60 4.32
C LEU A 11 -15.32 -38.32 2.99
N ARG A 12 -15.23 -39.33 2.12
CA ARG A 12 -14.57 -39.19 0.81
C ARG A 12 -15.29 -38.19 -0.08
N THR A 13 -16.62 -38.27 -0.15
CA THR A 13 -17.44 -37.38 -0.99
C THR A 13 -17.32 -35.93 -0.52
N ASN A 14 -17.30 -35.74 0.79
CA ASN A 14 -17.12 -34.42 1.39
C ASN A 14 -15.73 -33.84 1.10
N VAL A 15 -14.66 -34.65 1.26
CA VAL A 15 -13.29 -34.20 0.95
C VAL A 15 -13.15 -33.87 -0.54
N LEU A 16 -13.73 -34.65 -1.45
CA LEU A 16 -13.74 -34.33 -2.88
C LEU A 16 -14.48 -33.03 -3.19
N THR A 17 -15.58 -32.76 -2.49
CA THR A 17 -16.33 -31.52 -2.64
C THR A 17 -15.52 -30.31 -2.15
N ALA A 18 -14.91 -30.42 -0.96
CA ALA A 18 -14.03 -29.39 -0.41
C ALA A 18 -12.78 -29.17 -1.28
N LEU A 19 -12.20 -30.26 -1.82
CA LEU A 19 -11.08 -30.22 -2.74
C LEU A 19 -11.43 -29.43 -3.99
N HIS A 20 -12.57 -29.75 -4.61
CA HIS A 20 -13.03 -29.04 -5.80
C HIS A 20 -13.21 -27.54 -5.53
N LYS A 21 -13.94 -27.17 -4.47
CA LYS A 21 -14.13 -25.77 -4.07
C LYS A 21 -12.80 -25.05 -3.82
N THR A 22 -11.87 -25.71 -3.13
CA THR A 22 -10.53 -25.17 -2.85
C THR A 22 -9.75 -24.96 -4.16
N THR A 23 -9.72 -25.95 -5.05
CA THR A 23 -9.03 -25.83 -6.35
C THR A 23 -9.62 -24.73 -7.24
N THR A 24 -10.92 -24.42 -7.13
CA THR A 24 -11.53 -23.29 -7.84
C THR A 24 -11.22 -21.93 -7.21
N LEU A 25 -10.95 -21.89 -5.90
CA LEU A 25 -10.68 -20.68 -5.15
C LEU A 25 -9.22 -20.23 -5.26
N LEU A 26 -8.26 -21.17 -5.15
CA LEU A 26 -6.83 -20.84 -5.11
C LEU A 26 -6.33 -19.97 -6.28
N PRO A 27 -6.74 -20.18 -7.55
CA PRO A 27 -6.29 -19.33 -8.66
C PRO A 27 -6.69 -17.85 -8.54
N ARG A 28 -7.69 -17.54 -7.71
CA ARG A 28 -8.14 -16.16 -7.45
C ARG A 28 -7.31 -15.46 -6.37
N ILE A 29 -6.56 -16.22 -5.56
CA ILE A 29 -5.82 -15.72 -4.40
C ILE A 29 -4.31 -15.84 -4.63
N LEU A 30 -3.84 -17.03 -5.02
CA LEU A 30 -2.42 -17.34 -5.11
C LEU A 30 -1.81 -16.83 -6.43
N PRO A 31 -0.57 -16.31 -6.41
CA PRO A 31 0.15 -15.92 -7.61
C PRO A 31 0.43 -17.11 -8.54
N SER A 32 0.20 -16.90 -9.84
CA SER A 32 0.49 -17.87 -10.91
C SER A 32 1.97 -17.86 -11.36
N GLY A 33 2.79 -16.95 -10.82
CA GLY A 33 4.19 -16.78 -11.19
C GLY A 33 5.07 -17.95 -10.77
N LYS A 34 6.13 -18.23 -11.55
CA LYS A 34 7.16 -19.20 -11.15
C LYS A 34 8.01 -18.59 -10.04
N SER A 35 8.08 -19.27 -8.88
CA SER A 35 8.78 -18.92 -7.63
C SER A 35 10.13 -18.18 -7.80
N ASN A 36 10.92 -18.47 -8.83
CA ASN A 36 12.34 -18.08 -8.87
C ASN A 36 12.63 -16.60 -9.22
N ARG A 37 11.66 -15.80 -9.66
CA ARG A 37 11.95 -14.41 -10.08
C ARG A 37 11.54 -13.33 -9.09
N ASP A 38 10.51 -13.59 -8.28
CA ASP A 38 9.87 -12.53 -7.49
C ASP A 38 10.06 -12.71 -5.98
N GLY A 39 10.91 -13.64 -5.54
CA GLY A 39 11.12 -13.94 -4.12
C GLY A 39 9.93 -14.61 -3.43
N VAL A 40 8.87 -14.95 -4.18
CA VAL A 40 7.68 -15.65 -3.67
C VAL A 40 8.05 -17.09 -3.32
N SER A 41 7.70 -17.49 -2.11
CA SER A 41 7.90 -18.86 -1.62
C SER A 41 7.18 -19.84 -2.56
N GLU A 42 7.81 -20.98 -2.87
CA GLU A 42 7.18 -22.03 -3.70
C GLU A 42 5.80 -22.43 -3.18
N ARG A 43 5.59 -22.35 -1.86
CA ARG A 43 4.31 -22.64 -1.20
C ARG A 43 3.23 -21.58 -1.34
N GLU A 44 3.61 -20.37 -1.65
CA GLU A 44 2.64 -19.32 -1.98
C GLU A 44 2.28 -19.38 -3.46
N SER A 45 2.95 -20.23 -4.25
CA SER A 45 2.68 -20.35 -5.67
C SER A 45 1.47 -21.27 -5.94
N LEU A 46 0.64 -20.85 -6.88
CA LEU A 46 -0.48 -21.65 -7.38
C LEU A 46 -0.04 -23.01 -7.97
N PRO A 47 1.03 -23.10 -8.81
CA PRO A 47 1.40 -24.37 -9.45
C PRO A 47 1.73 -25.48 -8.46
N PHE A 48 2.33 -25.12 -7.33
CA PHE A 48 2.65 -26.06 -6.25
C PHE A 48 1.39 -26.68 -5.67
N TRP A 49 0.40 -25.87 -5.27
CA TRP A 49 -0.84 -26.38 -4.70
C TRP A 49 -1.70 -27.11 -5.73
N GLU A 50 -1.71 -26.68 -6.99
CA GLU A 50 -2.40 -27.42 -8.05
C GLU A 50 -1.82 -28.83 -8.22
N GLU A 51 -0.50 -29.00 -8.16
CA GLU A 51 0.14 -30.31 -8.23
C GLU A 51 -0.21 -31.20 -7.02
N VAL A 52 -0.10 -30.64 -5.81
CA VAL A 52 -0.43 -31.34 -4.55
C VAL A 52 -1.90 -31.75 -4.52
N LEU A 53 -2.82 -30.82 -4.77
CA LEU A 53 -4.25 -31.08 -4.71
C LEU A 53 -4.74 -31.98 -5.86
N ARG A 54 -4.10 -31.93 -7.03
CA ARG A 54 -4.37 -32.88 -8.13
C ARG A 54 -4.00 -34.29 -7.73
N LYS A 55 -2.87 -34.50 -7.06
CA LYS A 55 -2.50 -35.82 -6.56
C LYS A 55 -3.51 -36.36 -5.54
N VAL A 56 -3.98 -35.50 -4.63
CA VAL A 56 -5.07 -35.85 -3.69
C VAL A 56 -6.34 -36.24 -4.45
N TYR A 57 -6.69 -35.50 -5.51
CA TYR A 57 -7.85 -35.83 -6.35
C TYR A 57 -7.68 -37.20 -7.00
N ASP A 58 -6.51 -37.49 -7.57
CA ASP A 58 -6.21 -38.76 -8.22
C ASP A 58 -6.32 -39.93 -7.22
N ASP A 59 -5.73 -39.79 -6.04
CA ASP A 59 -5.80 -40.79 -4.95
C ASP A 59 -7.27 -41.05 -4.53
N LEU A 60 -8.06 -39.99 -4.40
CA LEU A 60 -9.46 -40.09 -4.01
C LEU A 60 -10.39 -40.48 -5.15
N THR A 61 -9.95 -40.55 -6.41
CA THR A 61 -10.80 -40.93 -7.55
C THR A 61 -10.40 -42.24 -8.23
N LEU A 62 -9.37 -42.93 -7.71
CA LEU A 62 -8.89 -44.20 -8.25
C LEU A 62 -10.02 -45.17 -8.63
N ALA A 63 -9.90 -45.74 -9.83
CA ALA A 63 -10.75 -46.84 -10.30
C ALA A 63 -10.62 -48.05 -9.36
N PRO A 64 -11.66 -48.88 -9.19
CA PRO A 64 -11.66 -50.00 -8.25
C PRO A 64 -10.46 -50.95 -8.43
N GLU A 65 -10.05 -51.22 -9.66
CA GLU A 65 -8.87 -52.07 -9.96
C GLU A 65 -7.56 -51.46 -9.47
N LYS A 66 -7.42 -50.13 -9.52
CA LYS A 66 -6.24 -49.42 -9.00
C LYS A 66 -6.25 -49.32 -7.48
N ARG A 67 -7.44 -49.36 -6.85
CA ARG A 67 -7.56 -49.29 -5.38
C ARG A 67 -6.99 -50.50 -4.68
N GLU A 68 -7.03 -51.68 -5.29
CA GLU A 68 -6.42 -52.88 -4.70
C GLU A 68 -4.89 -52.77 -4.63
N LYS A 69 -4.29 -51.99 -5.53
CA LYS A 69 -2.85 -51.73 -5.57
C LYS A 69 -2.43 -50.47 -4.83
N ASP A 70 -3.40 -49.69 -4.35
CA ASP A 70 -3.16 -48.43 -3.65
C ASP A 70 -2.53 -48.69 -2.28
N LYS A 71 -1.64 -47.80 -1.85
CA LYS A 71 -0.79 -47.98 -0.67
C LYS A 71 -0.77 -46.71 0.15
N VAL A 72 -0.71 -46.87 1.46
CA VAL A 72 -0.46 -45.78 2.39
C VAL A 72 1.00 -45.36 2.28
N ARG A 73 1.24 -44.06 2.14
CA ARG A 73 2.57 -43.47 1.95
C ARG A 73 3.14 -43.01 3.27
N VAL A 74 4.17 -43.70 3.74
CA VAL A 74 4.97 -43.28 4.89
C VAL A 74 6.25 -42.66 4.36
N VAL A 75 6.47 -41.37 4.60
CA VAL A 75 7.67 -40.68 4.12
C VAL A 75 8.62 -40.48 5.28
N VAL A 76 9.86 -40.97 5.18
CA VAL A 76 10.93 -40.69 6.13
C VAL A 76 11.86 -39.67 5.51
N TYR A 77 11.81 -38.45 6.03
CA TYR A 77 12.51 -37.30 5.48
C TYR A 77 13.61 -36.86 6.43
N GLY A 78 14.86 -36.98 5.97
CA GLY A 78 16.03 -36.45 6.65
C GLY A 78 16.18 -34.95 6.43
N VAL A 79 16.21 -34.19 7.53
CA VAL A 79 16.43 -32.74 7.50
C VAL A 79 17.79 -32.38 6.87
N ASP A 80 18.79 -33.23 7.11
CA ASP A 80 20.14 -33.12 6.58
C ASP A 80 20.69 -34.52 6.23
N GLY A 81 21.82 -34.59 5.52
CA GLY A 81 22.44 -35.84 5.08
C GLY A 81 23.00 -36.72 6.21
N THR A 82 22.97 -36.25 7.44
CA THR A 82 23.45 -36.89 8.68
C THR A 82 22.33 -37.03 9.72
N SER A 83 21.10 -36.82 9.29
CA SER A 83 19.90 -36.81 10.13
C SER A 83 19.58 -38.19 10.68
N GLY A 84 20.21 -39.23 10.14
CA GLY A 84 20.03 -40.64 10.45
C GLY A 84 18.71 -41.25 9.94
N ALA A 85 18.11 -40.64 8.91
CA ALA A 85 16.95 -41.18 8.22
C ALA A 85 17.24 -42.56 7.61
N TYR A 86 18.43 -42.75 7.04
CA TYR A 86 18.88 -44.01 6.48
C TYR A 86 18.89 -45.14 7.53
N GLU A 87 19.46 -44.86 8.70
CA GLU A 87 19.58 -45.79 9.81
C GLU A 87 18.20 -46.10 10.38
N LEU A 88 17.33 -45.09 10.49
CA LEU A 88 15.97 -45.27 10.99
C LEU A 88 15.14 -46.16 10.05
N VAL A 89 15.19 -45.93 8.74
CA VAL A 89 14.48 -46.77 7.76
C VAL A 89 15.02 -48.20 7.79
N THR A 90 16.34 -48.36 7.87
CA THR A 90 16.97 -49.69 7.97
C THR A 90 16.53 -50.40 9.26
N ALA A 91 16.57 -49.71 10.41
CA ALA A 91 16.16 -50.27 11.70
C ALA A 91 14.66 -50.61 11.78
N LEU A 92 13.81 -49.89 11.04
CA LEU A 92 12.37 -50.19 10.96
C LEU A 92 12.08 -51.39 10.06
N LEU A 93 12.82 -51.52 8.95
CA LEU A 93 12.49 -52.48 7.89
C LEU A 93 13.28 -53.79 7.95
N GLU A 94 14.48 -53.79 8.52
CA GLU A 94 15.33 -54.97 8.65
C GLU A 94 14.74 -55.94 9.69
N ASP A 95 14.56 -57.20 9.29
CA ASP A 95 14.04 -58.26 10.15
C ASP A 95 15.20 -59.21 10.54
N PRO A 96 15.35 -59.59 11.82
CA PRO A 96 16.49 -60.39 12.27
C PRO A 96 16.65 -61.75 11.57
N PHE A 97 15.58 -62.28 10.98
CA PHE A 97 15.60 -63.62 10.36
C PHE A 97 15.54 -63.60 8.82
N VAL A 98 15.69 -62.44 8.18
CA VAL A 98 15.75 -62.37 6.71
C VAL A 98 17.10 -62.83 6.15
N SER A 99 17.08 -63.23 4.88
CA SER A 99 18.27 -63.68 4.18
C SER A 99 19.31 -62.55 4.04
N ASN A 100 20.59 -62.91 3.95
CA ASN A 100 21.68 -61.94 3.80
C ASN A 100 21.53 -61.09 2.55
N GLU A 101 20.95 -61.65 1.48
CA GLU A 101 20.69 -60.94 0.22
C GLU A 101 19.67 -59.81 0.42
N GLN A 102 18.59 -60.05 1.18
CA GLN A 102 17.59 -59.01 1.48
C GLN A 102 18.14 -57.93 2.40
N ARG A 103 18.95 -58.32 3.39
CA ARG A 103 19.65 -57.36 4.26
C ARG A 103 20.58 -56.47 3.45
N THR A 104 21.35 -57.07 2.55
CA THR A 104 22.30 -56.34 1.69
C THR A 104 21.53 -55.42 0.76
N ALA A 105 20.46 -55.90 0.10
CA ALA A 105 19.61 -55.09 -0.78
C ALA A 105 18.98 -53.89 -0.07
N LEU A 106 18.54 -54.06 1.18
CA LEU A 106 18.03 -52.95 1.99
C LEU A 106 19.16 -51.96 2.32
N ARG A 107 20.34 -52.42 2.75
CA ARG A 107 21.45 -51.53 3.13
C ARG A 107 22.07 -50.82 1.92
N SER A 108 22.22 -51.47 0.78
CA SER A 108 22.74 -50.90 -0.47
C SER A 108 21.66 -50.28 -1.37
N ARG A 109 20.47 -49.97 -0.81
CA ARG A 109 19.31 -49.49 -1.59
C ARG A 109 19.57 -48.20 -2.35
N TRP A 110 20.38 -47.30 -1.79
CA TRP A 110 20.73 -46.03 -2.45
C TRP A 110 21.71 -46.24 -3.61
N ASP A 111 22.55 -47.28 -3.57
CA ASP A 111 23.50 -47.59 -4.65
C ASP A 111 22.77 -48.06 -5.92
N SER A 112 21.55 -48.58 -5.76
CA SER A 112 20.69 -49.05 -6.86
C SER A 112 19.86 -47.94 -7.52
N GLN A 113 19.89 -46.72 -7.00
CA GLN A 113 19.11 -45.62 -7.55
C GLN A 113 19.85 -44.92 -8.69
N PRO A 114 19.10 -44.35 -9.67
CA PRO A 114 19.72 -43.52 -10.69
C PRO A 114 20.42 -42.32 -10.06
N GLU A 115 21.58 -41.97 -10.60
CA GLU A 115 22.35 -40.81 -10.15
C GLU A 115 21.47 -39.55 -10.14
N GLY A 116 21.35 -38.91 -8.97
CA GLY A 116 20.52 -37.71 -8.79
C GLY A 116 19.10 -37.95 -8.28
N SER A 117 18.66 -39.20 -8.11
CA SER A 117 17.42 -39.48 -7.38
C SER A 117 17.56 -39.03 -5.92
N GLY A 118 16.67 -38.13 -5.49
CA GLY A 118 16.61 -37.68 -4.09
C GLY A 118 15.76 -38.60 -3.19
N VAL A 119 15.19 -39.68 -3.75
CA VAL A 119 14.12 -40.44 -3.12
C VAL A 119 14.25 -41.95 -3.39
N VAL A 120 14.03 -42.79 -2.37
CA VAL A 120 13.94 -44.26 -2.50
C VAL A 120 12.58 -44.75 -2.05
N LYS A 121 11.92 -45.56 -2.88
CA LYS A 121 10.65 -46.21 -2.51
C LYS A 121 10.89 -47.65 -2.12
N ILE A 122 10.29 -48.06 -1.01
CA ILE A 122 10.45 -49.38 -0.40
C ILE A 122 9.06 -49.98 -0.16
N GLN A 123 8.85 -51.21 -0.62
CA GLN A 123 7.58 -51.90 -0.55
C GLN A 123 7.75 -53.34 -0.09
N TYR A 124 6.66 -53.95 0.39
CA TYR A 124 6.68 -55.37 0.71
C TYR A 124 6.67 -56.21 -0.57
N GLY A 125 7.62 -57.14 -0.70
CA GLY A 125 7.65 -58.09 -1.81
C GLY A 125 8.64 -59.22 -1.60
N THR A 126 8.42 -60.34 -2.31
CA THR A 126 9.27 -61.54 -2.19
C THR A 126 10.33 -61.65 -3.28
N SER A 127 10.12 -60.98 -4.40
CA SER A 127 11.00 -61.01 -5.58
C SER A 127 11.43 -59.58 -5.91
N PRO A 128 12.64 -59.38 -6.47
CA PRO A 128 13.01 -58.10 -7.06
C PRO A 128 12.00 -57.78 -8.16
N SER A 129 11.29 -56.66 -8.03
CA SER A 129 10.33 -56.22 -9.04
C SER A 129 11.05 -55.75 -10.30
N GLU A 130 10.36 -55.84 -11.44
CA GLU A 130 10.79 -55.22 -12.70
C GLU A 130 10.59 -53.69 -12.69
N ASP A 131 9.87 -53.13 -11.70
CA ASP A 131 9.70 -51.68 -11.55
C ASP A 131 11.02 -51.03 -11.11
N GLU A 132 11.69 -50.38 -12.07
CA GLU A 132 12.87 -49.56 -11.83
C GLU A 132 12.57 -48.48 -10.77
N GLY A 133 13.30 -48.53 -9.65
CA GLY A 133 13.21 -47.54 -8.57
C GLY A 133 12.43 -47.96 -7.32
N VAL A 134 11.84 -49.16 -7.26
CA VAL A 134 11.16 -49.68 -6.05
C VAL A 134 11.88 -50.88 -5.45
N VAL A 135 12.38 -50.71 -4.23
CA VAL A 135 13.05 -51.77 -3.48
C VAL A 135 12.03 -52.64 -2.75
N HIS A 136 12.04 -53.95 -3.04
CA HIS A 136 11.11 -54.90 -2.43
C HIS A 136 11.78 -55.66 -1.30
N VAL A 137 11.20 -55.61 -0.09
CA VAL A 137 11.77 -56.23 1.12
C VAL A 137 10.71 -57.03 1.86
N GLN A 138 11.08 -58.21 2.37
CA GLN A 138 10.19 -59.03 3.21
C GLN A 138 10.19 -58.56 4.66
N SER A 139 9.79 -57.31 4.89
CA SER A 139 9.73 -56.75 6.24
C SER A 139 8.42 -57.11 6.96
N SER A 140 8.53 -57.63 8.18
CA SER A 140 7.37 -57.83 9.07
C SER A 140 6.73 -56.50 9.48
N TRP A 141 7.49 -55.40 9.50
CA TRP A 141 6.99 -54.07 9.80
C TRP A 141 5.96 -53.60 8.78
N LEU A 142 6.25 -53.73 7.47
CA LEU A 142 5.34 -53.33 6.38
C LEU A 142 4.00 -54.08 6.39
N LYS A 143 3.98 -55.31 6.92
CA LYS A 143 2.78 -56.15 7.03
C LYS A 143 1.91 -55.84 8.25
N ARG A 144 2.44 -55.12 9.25
CA ARG A 144 1.84 -55.02 10.59
C ARG A 144 0.55 -54.20 10.64
N PHE A 145 0.35 -53.28 9.71
CA PHE A 145 -0.64 -52.21 9.84
C PHE A 145 -2.03 -52.56 9.30
N GLY A 146 -2.21 -53.75 8.73
CA GLY A 146 -3.49 -54.18 8.14
C GLY A 146 -3.84 -53.49 6.81
N VAL A 147 -3.00 -52.57 6.35
CA VAL A 147 -3.07 -51.88 5.06
C VAL A 147 -1.71 -51.97 4.35
N PRO A 148 -1.69 -52.05 3.01
CA PRO A 148 -0.44 -52.02 2.27
C PRO A 148 0.24 -50.66 2.42
N ILE A 149 1.54 -50.67 2.74
CA ILE A 149 2.35 -49.47 2.95
C ILE A 149 3.48 -49.41 1.94
N GLU A 150 3.75 -48.20 1.47
CA GLU A 150 4.97 -47.80 0.77
C GLU A 150 5.75 -46.86 1.69
N VAL A 151 7.02 -47.20 1.95
CA VAL A 151 7.95 -46.31 2.66
C VAL A 151 8.77 -45.56 1.62
N THR A 152 8.75 -44.25 1.69
CA THR A 152 9.56 -43.38 0.84
C THR A 152 10.61 -42.71 1.69
N GLU A 153 11.89 -42.92 1.38
CA GLU A 153 13.01 -42.33 2.09
C GLU A 153 13.59 -41.15 1.31
N CYS A 154 13.84 -40.03 1.99
CA CYS A 154 14.51 -38.86 1.44
C CYS A 154 15.74 -38.54 2.30
N ASN A 155 16.94 -38.72 1.75
CA ASN A 155 18.19 -38.56 2.50
C ASN A 155 18.70 -37.10 2.53
N SER A 156 18.16 -36.22 1.67
CA SER A 156 18.58 -34.83 1.60
C SER A 156 17.41 -33.90 1.25
N PRO A 157 17.51 -32.61 1.64
CA PRO A 157 16.52 -31.61 1.28
C PRO A 157 16.54 -31.38 -0.24
N SER A 158 15.60 -32.00 -0.93
CA SER A 158 15.34 -31.81 -2.34
C SER A 158 13.90 -31.33 -2.56
N THR A 159 13.65 -30.64 -3.67
CA THR A 159 12.28 -30.24 -4.06
C THR A 159 11.39 -31.47 -4.16
N GLU A 160 11.89 -32.57 -4.73
CA GLU A 160 11.17 -33.84 -4.83
C GLU A 160 10.86 -34.43 -3.45
N GLY A 161 11.85 -34.47 -2.54
CA GLY A 161 11.65 -34.94 -1.18
C GLY A 161 10.65 -34.10 -0.39
N SER A 162 10.64 -32.78 -0.59
CA SER A 162 9.65 -31.90 0.03
C SER A 162 8.24 -32.20 -0.47
N LYS A 163 8.07 -32.38 -1.79
CA LYS A 163 6.78 -32.78 -2.40
C LYS A 163 6.34 -34.17 -1.94
N ALA A 164 7.27 -35.10 -1.80
CA ALA A 164 6.99 -36.43 -1.25
C ALA A 164 6.47 -36.30 0.18
N LEU A 165 7.18 -35.54 1.03
CA LEU A 165 6.81 -35.26 2.41
C LEU A 165 5.43 -34.61 2.52
N ILE A 166 5.10 -33.68 1.61
CA ILE A 166 3.77 -33.04 1.57
C ILE A 166 2.67 -34.02 1.22
N ASN A 167 2.91 -34.92 0.29
CA ASN A 167 1.93 -35.90 -0.12
C ASN A 167 1.94 -37.17 0.74
N ALA A 168 2.66 -37.16 1.87
CA ALA A 168 2.75 -38.29 2.77
C ALA A 168 1.48 -38.42 3.60
N ASP A 169 1.03 -39.65 3.80
CA ASP A 169 -0.07 -39.94 4.73
C ASP A 169 0.45 -39.98 6.18
N VAL A 170 1.69 -40.45 6.35
CA VAL A 170 2.42 -40.41 7.60
C VAL A 170 3.82 -39.85 7.36
N PRO A 171 3.99 -38.52 7.47
CA PRO A 171 5.30 -37.89 7.39
C PRO A 171 6.10 -38.15 8.67
N ILE A 172 7.33 -38.62 8.52
CA ILE A 172 8.31 -38.85 9.59
C ILE A 172 9.51 -37.95 9.29
N ILE A 173 9.66 -36.88 10.06
CA ILE A 173 10.77 -35.94 9.91
C ILE A 173 11.87 -36.36 10.88
N VAL A 174 13.05 -36.67 10.38
CA VAL A 174 14.20 -37.12 11.16
C VAL A 174 15.20 -35.98 11.29
N CYS A 175 15.58 -35.66 12.53
CA CYS A 175 16.49 -34.57 12.83
C CYS A 175 17.58 -35.03 13.80
N ASN A 176 18.82 -34.65 13.52
CA ASN A 176 19.91 -34.74 14.47
C ASN A 176 20.10 -33.36 15.15
N PRO A 177 19.69 -33.19 16.42
CA PRO A 177 19.70 -31.90 17.10
C PRO A 177 21.12 -31.36 17.33
N VAL A 178 22.16 -32.21 17.22
CA VAL A 178 23.56 -31.80 17.33
C VAL A 178 24.00 -30.99 16.12
N LEU A 179 23.46 -31.29 14.94
CA LEU A 179 23.88 -30.69 13.66
C LEU A 179 22.87 -29.65 13.17
N THR A 180 21.58 -29.93 13.32
CA THR A 180 20.52 -29.01 12.96
C THR A 180 19.76 -28.58 14.22
N PRO A 181 20.03 -27.38 14.76
CA PRO A 181 19.37 -26.92 15.98
C PRO A 181 17.87 -26.75 15.71
N LEU A 182 17.01 -27.15 16.65
CA LEU A 182 15.55 -27.05 16.47
C LEU A 182 15.06 -25.64 16.15
N PRO A 183 15.64 -24.56 16.71
CA PRO A 183 15.27 -23.21 16.31
C PRO A 183 15.47 -22.94 14.81
N ALA A 184 16.40 -23.60 14.12
CA ALA A 184 16.54 -23.50 12.67
C ALA A 184 15.40 -24.20 11.92
N LEU A 185 14.76 -25.18 12.56
CA LEU A 185 13.52 -25.81 12.09
C LEU A 185 12.26 -25.00 12.42
N THR A 186 12.36 -23.98 13.28
CA THR A 186 11.20 -23.12 13.66
C THR A 186 11.30 -21.70 13.12
N SER A 187 12.49 -21.13 12.94
CA SER A 187 12.73 -19.75 12.47
C SER A 187 12.46 -19.59 10.97
N LEU A 188 11.59 -20.44 10.46
CA LEU A 188 11.25 -20.69 9.08
C LEU A 188 10.41 -19.58 8.42
N ASP A 189 10.10 -18.52 9.16
CA ASP A 189 9.46 -17.30 8.64
C ASP A 189 10.45 -16.37 7.91
N SER A 190 11.77 -16.63 7.96
CA SER A 190 12.78 -15.71 7.40
C SER A 190 13.40 -16.21 6.08
N PHE A 191 12.71 -15.93 4.97
CA PHE A 191 13.25 -15.51 3.66
C PHE A 191 14.17 -16.40 2.78
N SER A 192 14.46 -17.68 3.06
CA SER A 192 15.10 -18.52 2.03
C SER A 192 14.70 -20.01 2.04
N THR A 193 14.03 -20.41 0.96
CA THR A 193 13.93 -21.74 0.32
C THR A 193 14.56 -22.96 1.03
N PRO A 194 13.75 -24.01 1.33
CA PRO A 194 12.33 -23.95 1.68
C PRO A 194 12.09 -24.35 3.14
N PRO A 195 11.22 -23.63 3.87
CA PRO A 195 10.89 -23.96 5.24
C PRO A 195 10.25 -25.35 5.35
N PHE A 196 10.65 -26.20 6.29
CA PHE A 196 10.08 -27.55 6.44
C PHE A 196 8.54 -27.51 6.62
N PRO A 197 7.78 -28.38 5.94
CA PRO A 197 6.34 -28.45 6.16
C PRO A 197 6.10 -29.27 7.41
N ILE A 198 5.95 -28.60 8.55
CA ILE A 198 5.48 -29.29 9.75
C ILE A 198 3.97 -29.43 9.58
N PHE A 199 3.50 -30.64 9.23
CA PHE A 199 2.07 -30.93 9.19
C PHE A 199 1.60 -31.24 10.61
N PRO A 200 0.87 -30.36 11.31
CA PRO A 200 0.36 -30.65 12.65
C PRO A 200 -0.45 -31.95 12.72
N GLN A 201 -1.11 -32.36 11.63
CA GLN A 201 -1.86 -33.63 11.62
C GLN A 201 -0.98 -34.78 11.12
N ASN A 202 -0.83 -35.81 11.95
CA ASN A 202 -0.20 -37.10 11.64
C ASN A 202 1.34 -37.10 11.45
N THR A 203 2.02 -35.95 11.60
CA THR A 203 3.49 -35.91 11.55
C THR A 203 4.13 -36.52 12.79
N ILE A 204 5.16 -37.30 12.54
CA ILE A 204 6.05 -37.84 13.56
C ILE A 204 7.39 -37.12 13.42
N PHE A 205 7.82 -36.47 14.49
CA PHE A 205 9.12 -35.83 14.56
C PHE A 205 10.08 -36.73 15.34
N ALA A 206 11.01 -37.37 14.64
CA ALA A 206 11.99 -38.32 15.19
C ALA A 206 13.32 -37.60 15.44
N VAL A 207 13.62 -37.36 16.71
CA VAL A 207 14.86 -36.74 17.17
C VAL A 207 15.88 -37.83 17.43
N ILE A 208 17.01 -37.80 16.72
CA ILE A 208 18.10 -38.71 17.00
C ILE A 208 18.79 -38.31 18.30
N SER A 209 18.75 -39.20 19.27
CA SER A 209 19.38 -39.00 20.57
C SER A 209 20.11 -40.28 20.97
N PRO A 210 21.46 -40.29 21.00
CA PRO A 210 22.19 -41.44 21.53
C PRO A 210 21.84 -41.63 23.01
N SER A 211 21.12 -42.72 23.30
CA SER A 211 20.86 -43.35 24.61
C SER A 211 20.79 -42.49 25.90
N SER A 212 19.60 -42.46 26.51
CA SER A 212 19.23 -42.26 27.95
C SER A 212 19.86 -41.12 28.78
N SER A 213 20.65 -40.22 28.21
CA SER A 213 21.11 -39.06 28.96
C SER A 213 19.92 -38.13 29.23
N LYS A 214 19.35 -38.23 30.44
CA LYS A 214 18.31 -37.34 30.96
C LYS A 214 18.64 -35.85 30.76
N VAL A 215 19.94 -35.55 30.65
CA VAL A 215 20.52 -34.24 30.39
C VAL A 215 19.97 -33.57 29.13
N PHE A 216 19.60 -34.32 28.09
CA PHE A 216 19.07 -33.73 26.85
C PHE A 216 17.54 -33.69 26.77
N THR A 217 16.82 -34.49 27.56
CA THR A 217 15.34 -34.59 27.45
C THR A 217 14.60 -33.48 28.20
N GLU A 218 15.04 -33.11 29.41
CA GLU A 218 14.38 -32.04 30.20
C GLU A 218 14.50 -30.64 29.60
N PRO A 219 15.66 -30.20 29.06
CA PRO A 219 15.77 -28.90 28.42
C PRO A 219 14.98 -28.86 27.12
N PHE A 220 14.89 -29.98 26.41
CA PHE A 220 14.26 -30.07 25.11
C PHE A 220 12.75 -29.95 25.18
N ASP A 221 12.10 -30.67 26.09
CA ASP A 221 10.66 -30.54 26.33
C ASP A 221 10.32 -29.10 26.78
N SER A 222 11.17 -28.50 27.60
CA SER A 222 11.02 -27.10 28.04
C SER A 222 11.22 -26.10 26.89
N GLN A 223 12.17 -26.36 25.99
CA GLN A 223 12.52 -25.47 24.88
C GLN A 223 11.51 -25.57 23.74
N CYS A 224 10.95 -26.76 23.45
CA CYS A 224 9.82 -26.90 22.51
C CYS A 224 8.60 -26.10 22.98
N VAL A 225 8.30 -26.10 24.28
CA VAL A 225 7.22 -25.27 24.83
C VAL A 225 7.52 -23.77 24.70
N LEU A 226 8.78 -23.36 24.84
CA LEU A 226 9.21 -21.96 24.74
C LEU A 226 9.32 -21.45 23.29
N THR A 227 9.64 -22.29 22.31
CA THR A 227 9.77 -21.90 20.90
C THR A 227 8.44 -21.74 20.18
N GLY A 228 7.31 -21.84 20.90
CA GLY A 228 6.00 -21.64 20.29
C GLY A 228 5.48 -22.84 19.51
N PHE A 229 6.13 -24.02 19.61
CA PHE A 229 5.43 -25.28 19.36
C PHE A 229 4.39 -25.46 20.47
N ARG A 230 3.28 -24.72 20.36
CA ARG A 230 2.03 -25.29 20.85
C ARG A 230 1.93 -26.61 20.10
N VAL A 231 2.01 -27.71 20.83
CA VAL A 231 1.67 -29.04 20.32
C VAL A 231 0.22 -28.92 19.87
N GLU A 232 0.03 -28.44 18.64
CA GLU A 232 -1.25 -28.55 17.97
C GLU A 232 -1.59 -30.02 17.97
N GLU A 233 -2.86 -30.32 18.19
CA GLU A 233 -3.37 -31.66 18.41
C GLU A 233 -3.01 -32.58 17.23
N GLY A 234 -1.87 -33.28 17.31
CA GLY A 234 -1.45 -34.23 16.28
C GLY A 234 0.06 -34.42 16.07
N LEU A 235 0.91 -33.44 16.39
CA LEU A 235 2.35 -33.57 16.20
C LEU A 235 2.95 -34.46 17.30
N ARG A 236 3.67 -35.52 16.91
CA ARG A 236 4.27 -36.47 17.87
C ARG A 236 5.80 -36.38 17.85
N PHE A 237 6.37 -35.91 18.94
CA PHE A 237 7.81 -35.89 19.15
C PHE A 237 8.28 -37.21 19.76
N LEU A 238 9.27 -37.85 19.13
CA LEU A 238 9.84 -39.12 19.56
C LEU A 238 11.36 -39.03 19.56
N HIS A 239 11.99 -39.45 20.65
CA HIS A 239 13.44 -39.62 20.72
C HIS A 239 13.80 -41.05 20.31
N VAL A 240 14.70 -41.20 19.36
CA VAL A 240 15.11 -42.50 18.80
C VAL A 240 16.63 -42.60 18.67
N ASP A 241 17.16 -43.82 18.79
CA ASP A 241 18.57 -44.14 18.58
C ASP A 241 18.68 -45.29 17.56
N PRO A 242 18.53 -44.98 16.25
CA PRO A 242 18.48 -46.02 15.21
C PRO A 242 19.81 -46.76 15.07
N ALA A 243 20.94 -46.11 15.35
CA ALA A 243 22.26 -46.75 15.34
C ALA A 243 22.34 -47.88 16.38
N ARG A 244 21.78 -47.68 17.58
CA ARG A 244 21.69 -48.73 18.59
C ARG A 244 20.79 -49.89 18.16
N ALA A 245 19.66 -49.62 17.50
CA ALA A 245 18.80 -50.67 16.97
C ALA A 245 19.52 -51.54 15.94
N LEU A 246 20.27 -50.91 15.02
CA LEU A 246 21.08 -51.61 14.02
C LEU A 246 22.20 -52.44 14.65
N HIS A 247 22.89 -51.91 15.66
CA HIS A 247 23.89 -52.68 16.40
C HIS A 247 23.29 -53.95 17.02
N GLY A 248 22.10 -53.87 17.60
CA GLY A 248 21.39 -55.04 18.12
C GLY A 248 21.09 -56.08 17.03
N LEU A 249 20.69 -55.63 15.84
CA LEU A 249 20.44 -56.50 14.69
C LEU A 249 21.72 -57.18 14.19
N ASP A 250 22.82 -56.44 14.08
CA ASP A 250 24.13 -56.98 13.67
C ASP A 250 24.63 -58.04 14.67
N VAL A 251 24.52 -57.78 15.98
CA VAL A 251 24.91 -58.75 17.03
C VAL A 251 24.11 -60.06 16.95
N LEU A 252 22.84 -59.98 16.54
CA LEU A 252 21.98 -61.15 16.38
C LEU A 252 22.27 -61.88 15.06
N ALA A 253 22.60 -61.16 13.98
CA ALA A 253 22.94 -61.73 12.68
C ALA A 253 24.30 -62.44 12.67
N ASP A 254 25.31 -61.87 13.34
CA ASP A 254 26.67 -62.42 13.40
C ASP A 254 26.82 -63.52 14.47
N GLY A 255 25.96 -63.51 15.49
CA GLY A 255 26.02 -64.45 16.60
C GLY A 255 25.37 -65.79 16.29
N SER A 256 26.09 -66.91 16.49
CA SER A 256 25.46 -68.23 16.62
C SER A 256 24.45 -68.17 17.77
N ALA A 257 23.14 -68.24 17.50
CA ALA A 257 21.97 -68.07 18.39
C ALA A 257 22.21 -68.17 19.92
N SER A 258 23.04 -67.30 20.47
CA SER A 258 23.52 -67.37 21.84
C SER A 258 22.56 -66.58 22.71
N THR A 259 22.31 -67.04 23.92
CA THR A 259 21.45 -66.33 24.88
C THR A 259 21.93 -64.90 25.11
N LEU A 260 23.25 -64.68 25.08
CA LEU A 260 23.85 -63.34 25.21
C LEU A 260 23.56 -62.43 24.00
N SER A 261 23.62 -62.95 22.77
CA SER A 261 23.27 -62.18 21.56
C SER A 261 21.80 -61.78 21.56
N VAL A 262 20.91 -62.69 21.97
CA VAL A 262 19.47 -62.42 22.09
C VAL A 262 19.19 -61.36 23.16
N GLN A 263 19.84 -61.46 24.32
CA GLN A 263 19.73 -60.47 25.39
C GLN A 263 20.17 -59.08 24.90
N ARG A 264 21.34 -58.99 24.25
CA ARG A 264 21.86 -57.71 23.72
C ARG A 264 20.93 -57.12 22.67
N TYR A 265 20.41 -57.93 21.75
CA TYR A 265 19.41 -57.49 20.78
C TYR A 265 18.17 -56.91 21.47
N GLN A 266 17.64 -57.57 22.51
CA GLN A 266 16.49 -57.08 23.25
C GLN A 266 16.78 -55.77 23.99
N ASP A 267 17.95 -55.66 24.62
CA ASP A 267 18.38 -54.46 25.34
C ASP A 267 18.54 -53.27 24.38
N ASP A 268 19.11 -53.50 23.19
CA ASP A 268 19.32 -52.47 22.16
C ASP A 268 18.03 -52.10 21.41
N ALA A 269 17.19 -53.08 21.08
CA ALA A 269 15.87 -52.84 20.50
C ALA A 269 14.95 -52.06 21.46
N THR A 270 15.04 -52.33 22.77
CA THR A 270 14.28 -51.59 23.79
C THR A 270 14.89 -50.20 24.02
N GLY A 271 16.22 -50.12 24.14
CA GLY A 271 16.94 -48.87 24.41
C GLY A 271 16.92 -47.87 23.27
N SER A 272 16.76 -48.33 22.02
CA SER A 272 16.69 -47.47 20.84
C SER A 272 15.37 -46.73 20.65
N ASN A 273 14.30 -47.19 21.32
CA ASN A 273 12.95 -46.62 21.24
C ASN A 273 12.34 -46.54 19.82
N VAL A 274 12.90 -47.22 18.81
CA VAL A 274 12.37 -47.27 17.42
C VAL A 274 10.95 -47.87 17.39
N THR A 275 10.61 -48.73 18.35
CA THR A 275 9.26 -49.27 18.52
C THR A 275 8.20 -48.19 18.78
N SER A 276 8.58 -47.04 19.35
CA SER A 276 7.66 -45.91 19.55
C SER A 276 7.27 -45.24 18.24
N VAL A 277 8.15 -45.19 17.25
CA VAL A 277 7.81 -44.75 15.88
C VAL A 277 6.76 -45.67 15.28
N THR A 278 6.95 -46.99 15.43
CA THR A 278 5.98 -47.98 14.96
C THR A 278 4.61 -47.82 15.63
N LYS A 279 4.59 -47.60 16.95
CA LYS A 279 3.35 -47.33 17.69
C LYS A 279 2.69 -46.03 17.23
N ALA A 280 3.47 -44.98 16.96
CA ALA A 280 2.96 -43.73 16.45
C ALA A 280 2.36 -43.91 15.05
N VAL A 281 3.05 -44.56 14.11
CA VAL A 281 2.49 -44.88 12.78
C VAL A 281 1.20 -45.69 12.93
N THR A 282 1.20 -46.71 13.79
CA THR A 282 0.01 -47.54 14.05
C THR A 282 -1.16 -46.70 14.57
N ALA A 283 -0.92 -45.84 15.55
CA ALA A 283 -1.95 -44.98 16.13
C ALA A 283 -2.46 -43.93 15.14
N THR A 284 -1.61 -43.46 14.23
CA THR A 284 -2.00 -42.57 13.14
C THR A 284 -2.92 -43.28 12.16
N LEU A 285 -2.54 -44.48 11.68
CA LEU A 285 -3.34 -45.26 10.74
C LEU A 285 -4.63 -45.80 11.36
N SER A 286 -4.60 -46.16 12.64
CA SER A 286 -5.77 -46.64 13.39
C SER A 286 -6.76 -45.53 13.75
N SER A 287 -6.34 -44.27 13.72
CA SER A 287 -7.25 -43.13 13.94
C SER A 287 -8.29 -43.00 12.82
N SER A 288 -7.97 -43.56 11.64
CA SER A 288 -8.90 -43.62 10.52
C SER A 288 -9.95 -44.72 10.76
N SER A 289 -11.20 -44.30 10.94
CA SER A 289 -12.32 -45.12 11.39
C SER A 289 -12.61 -46.42 10.62
N SER A 290 -12.07 -46.60 9.41
CA SER A 290 -12.36 -47.75 8.55
C SER A 290 -11.17 -48.66 8.27
N GLY A 291 -9.95 -48.31 8.71
CA GLY A 291 -8.73 -49.07 8.38
C GLY A 291 -8.50 -49.23 6.86
N SER A 292 -9.13 -48.38 6.04
CA SER A 292 -9.03 -48.41 4.58
C SER A 292 -8.01 -47.38 4.11
N VAL A 293 -7.20 -47.74 3.10
CA VAL A 293 -6.26 -46.84 2.42
C VAL A 293 -6.97 -45.55 1.96
N ALA A 294 -8.17 -45.69 1.39
CA ALA A 294 -8.97 -44.54 0.94
C ALA A 294 -9.38 -43.58 2.07
N ALA A 295 -9.58 -44.07 3.29
CA ALA A 295 -9.91 -43.22 4.43
C ALA A 295 -8.69 -42.52 5.00
N VAL A 296 -7.51 -43.14 4.92
CA VAL A 296 -6.24 -42.49 5.24
C VAL A 296 -5.96 -41.38 4.22
N HIS A 297 -6.06 -41.66 2.91
CA HIS A 297 -5.94 -40.65 1.85
C HIS A 297 -6.95 -39.50 2.00
N ALA A 298 -8.19 -39.79 2.41
CA ALA A 298 -9.20 -38.76 2.66
C ALA A 298 -8.81 -37.85 3.84
N GLN A 299 -8.20 -38.41 4.89
CA GLN A 299 -7.68 -37.63 6.01
C GLN A 299 -6.48 -36.76 5.59
N THR A 300 -5.54 -37.32 4.84
CA THR A 300 -4.41 -36.59 4.25
C THR A 300 -4.90 -35.46 3.35
N GLY A 301 -5.85 -35.74 2.47
CA GLY A 301 -6.46 -34.74 1.58
C GLY A 301 -7.14 -33.62 2.35
N ARG A 302 -7.88 -33.94 3.42
CA ARG A 302 -8.48 -32.93 4.32
C ARG A 302 -7.41 -32.04 4.96
N ALA A 303 -6.32 -32.62 5.44
CA ALA A 303 -5.22 -31.85 6.01
C ALA A 303 -4.58 -30.93 4.96
N LEU A 304 -4.30 -31.45 3.76
CA LEU A 304 -3.73 -30.68 2.64
C LEU A 304 -4.64 -29.52 2.19
N ILE A 305 -5.96 -29.73 2.17
CA ILE A 305 -6.92 -28.64 1.91
C ILE A 305 -6.80 -27.55 2.99
N LYS A 306 -6.71 -27.91 4.28
CA LYS A 306 -6.50 -26.92 5.35
C LYS A 306 -5.23 -26.11 5.08
N TYR A 307 -4.12 -26.75 4.79
CA TYR A 307 -2.87 -26.00 4.55
C TYR A 307 -2.94 -25.11 3.32
N ALA A 308 -3.59 -25.55 2.25
CA ALA A 308 -3.81 -24.72 1.07
C ALA A 308 -4.64 -23.47 1.41
N LEU A 309 -5.67 -23.61 2.23
CA LEU A 309 -6.48 -22.50 2.73
C LEU A 309 -5.69 -21.58 3.68
N THR A 310 -4.82 -22.14 4.54
CA THR A 310 -3.92 -21.33 5.37
C THR A 310 -2.94 -20.53 4.51
N ALA A 311 -2.35 -21.14 3.48
CA ALA A 311 -1.47 -20.44 2.55
C ALA A 311 -2.22 -19.32 1.81
N ALA A 312 -3.46 -19.58 1.39
CA ALA A 312 -4.33 -18.54 0.81
C ALA A 312 -4.59 -17.39 1.81
N TYR A 313 -4.85 -17.71 3.08
CA TYR A 313 -5.05 -16.70 4.13
C TYR A 313 -3.80 -15.83 4.34
N VAL A 314 -2.60 -16.43 4.40
CA VAL A 314 -1.33 -15.68 4.52
C VAL A 314 -1.15 -14.72 3.33
N VAL A 315 -1.44 -15.17 2.10
CA VAL A 315 -1.36 -14.31 0.91
C VAL A 315 -2.40 -13.17 0.96
N LEU A 316 -3.61 -13.42 1.47
CA LEU A 316 -4.63 -12.38 1.66
C LEU A 316 -4.22 -11.37 2.75
N ASP A 317 -3.65 -11.82 3.86
CA ASP A 317 -3.15 -10.97 4.94
C ASP A 317 -1.99 -10.08 4.45
N ASN A 318 -1.04 -10.65 3.70
CA ASN A 318 0.02 -9.88 3.05
C ASN A 318 -0.54 -8.84 2.08
N ALA A 319 -1.56 -9.20 1.28
CA ALA A 319 -2.20 -8.27 0.36
C ALA A 319 -2.96 -7.15 1.10
N GLN A 320 -3.52 -7.44 2.28
CA GLN A 320 -4.16 -6.45 3.14
C GLN A 320 -3.12 -5.48 3.72
N ALA A 321 -1.99 -5.99 4.22
CA ALA A 321 -0.88 -5.18 4.72
C ALA A 321 -0.28 -4.27 3.63
N GLU A 322 -0.19 -4.77 2.39
CA GLU A 322 0.22 -3.97 1.22
C GLU A 322 -0.76 -2.81 0.97
N ALA A 323 -2.07 -3.09 1.01
CA ALA A 323 -3.12 -2.09 0.85
C ALA A 323 -3.05 -0.99 1.93
N ASP A 324 -2.82 -1.38 3.17
CA ASP A 324 -2.63 -0.46 4.30
C ASP A 324 -1.33 0.35 4.18
N GLY A 325 -0.28 -0.23 3.60
CA GLY A 325 0.95 0.47 3.23
C GLY A 325 0.70 1.58 2.21
N VAL A 326 -0.09 1.30 1.17
CA VAL A 326 -0.48 2.30 0.15
C VAL A 326 -1.31 3.43 0.76
N LEU A 327 -2.27 3.12 1.63
CA LEU A 327 -3.08 4.14 2.32
C LEU A 327 -2.24 5.04 3.23
N ARG A 328 -1.21 4.49 3.87
CA ARG A 328 -0.30 5.28 4.70
C ARG A 328 0.49 6.26 3.83
N ALA A 329 1.07 5.78 2.73
CA ALA A 329 1.86 6.62 1.83
C ALA A 329 1.03 7.71 1.13
N THR A 330 -0.21 7.42 0.74
CA THR A 330 -1.15 8.43 0.20
C THR A 330 -1.57 9.45 1.27
N SER A 331 -1.80 9.01 2.50
CA SER A 331 -2.12 9.90 3.63
C SER A 331 -0.96 10.82 3.98
N GLU A 332 0.28 10.33 3.93
CA GLU A 332 1.49 11.13 4.11
C GLU A 332 1.59 12.22 3.04
N LEU A 333 1.44 11.88 1.75
CA LEU A 333 1.44 12.85 0.66
C LEU A 333 0.32 13.88 0.81
N ARG A 334 -0.88 13.47 1.24
CA ARG A 334 -2.02 14.37 1.52
C ARG A 334 -1.73 15.32 2.67
N SER A 335 -1.09 14.84 3.74
CA SER A 335 -0.66 15.68 4.85
C SER A 335 0.34 16.74 4.42
N GLU A 336 1.33 16.38 3.59
CA GLU A 336 2.30 17.33 3.05
C GLU A 336 1.64 18.40 2.16
N MET A 337 0.65 18.02 1.35
CA MET A 337 -0.12 18.95 0.52
C MET A 337 -0.89 19.97 1.37
N GLU A 338 -1.60 19.51 2.41
CA GLU A 338 -2.39 20.39 3.28
C GLU A 338 -1.49 21.31 4.13
N GLU A 339 -0.34 20.82 4.61
CA GLU A 339 0.66 21.65 5.26
C GLU A 339 1.18 22.74 4.31
N ALA A 340 1.50 22.38 3.06
CA ALA A 340 1.96 23.32 2.06
C ALA A 340 0.90 24.37 1.69
N LYS A 341 -0.38 23.97 1.60
CA LYS A 341 -1.52 24.91 1.41
C LYS A 341 -1.60 25.91 2.55
N ALA A 342 -1.59 25.44 3.80
CA ALA A 342 -1.64 26.30 4.98
C ALA A 342 -0.44 27.26 5.04
N LYS A 343 0.76 26.76 4.75
CA LYS A 343 1.99 27.55 4.74
C LYS A 343 2.01 28.58 3.62
N ALA A 344 1.55 28.24 2.42
CA ALA A 344 1.49 29.17 1.29
C ALA A 344 0.60 30.37 1.59
N HIS A 345 -0.57 30.16 2.20
CA HIS A 345 -1.45 31.25 2.62
C HIS A 345 -0.78 32.20 3.62
N LEU A 346 -0.08 31.65 4.62
CA LEU A 346 0.61 32.44 5.63
C LEU A 346 1.84 33.18 5.09
N GLU A 347 2.60 32.56 4.19
CA GLU A 347 3.80 33.18 3.62
C GLU A 347 3.46 34.31 2.63
N VAL A 348 2.41 34.17 1.83
CA VAL A 348 2.06 35.15 0.79
C VAL A 348 1.40 36.40 1.38
N PHE A 349 0.50 36.22 2.35
CA PHE A 349 -0.29 37.33 2.91
C PHE A 349 0.14 37.76 4.32
N GLY A 350 1.05 37.01 4.93
CA GLY A 350 1.44 37.17 6.33
C GLY A 350 0.47 36.48 7.28
N ALA A 351 0.96 36.08 8.46
CA ALA A 351 0.08 35.72 9.57
C ALA A 351 -0.67 37.01 9.98
N GLY A 352 -1.99 36.94 10.12
CA GLY A 352 -2.87 38.08 10.50
C GLY A 352 -2.64 38.65 11.90
N GLY A 353 -1.42 38.56 12.44
CA GLY A 353 -0.99 39.12 13.70
C GLY A 353 -0.59 40.60 13.61
N LYS A 354 0.23 41.05 14.58
CA LYS A 354 0.56 42.46 14.86
C LYS A 354 1.06 43.28 13.66
N ASP A 355 1.67 42.63 12.68
CA ASP A 355 2.17 43.31 11.50
C ASP A 355 1.04 43.64 10.51
N GLY A 356 -0.11 42.98 10.52
CA GLY A 356 -1.24 43.25 9.62
C GLY A 356 -1.07 42.65 8.21
N ASP A 357 -2.20 42.51 7.49
CA ASP A 357 -2.24 41.92 6.14
C ASP A 357 -1.31 42.68 5.18
N GLU A 358 -0.37 41.95 4.57
CA GLU A 358 0.61 42.53 3.63
C GLU A 358 -0.07 43.23 2.44
N ILE A 359 -1.27 42.78 2.06
CA ILE A 359 -2.08 43.43 1.01
C ILE A 359 -2.54 44.80 1.49
N ALA A 360 -3.08 44.90 2.70
CA ALA A 360 -3.56 46.16 3.25
C ALA A 360 -2.41 47.17 3.39
N LYS A 361 -1.21 46.73 3.78
CA LYS A 361 0.00 47.57 3.78
C LYS A 361 0.35 48.09 2.40
N ALA A 362 0.38 47.21 1.40
CA ALA A 362 0.73 47.58 0.03
C ALA A 362 -0.28 48.57 -0.55
N VAL A 363 -1.57 48.38 -0.30
CA VAL A 363 -2.64 49.31 -0.71
C VAL A 363 -2.51 50.65 0.03
N ALA A 364 -2.21 50.64 1.33
CA ALA A 364 -2.00 51.86 2.11
C ALA A 364 -0.74 52.63 1.66
N GLN A 365 0.33 51.93 1.31
CA GLN A 365 1.55 52.53 0.77
C GLN A 365 1.30 53.11 -0.63
N ALA A 366 0.58 52.38 -1.49
CA ALA A 366 0.14 52.89 -2.79
C ALA A 366 -0.71 54.16 -2.63
N LYS A 367 -1.63 54.18 -1.67
CA LYS A 367 -2.45 55.36 -1.31
C LYS A 367 -1.57 56.54 -0.92
N ARG A 368 -0.59 56.32 -0.03
CA ARG A 368 0.38 57.36 0.39
C ARG A 368 1.21 57.90 -0.79
N ASN A 369 1.53 57.06 -1.77
CA ASN A 369 2.32 57.48 -2.94
C ASN A 369 1.49 58.25 -3.97
N VAL A 370 0.19 57.94 -4.12
CA VAL A 370 -0.71 58.69 -5.02
C VAL A 370 -1.20 60.00 -4.39
N GLN A 371 -1.26 60.06 -3.05
CA GLN A 371 -1.75 61.22 -2.32
C GLN A 371 -1.06 62.55 -2.69
N PRO A 372 0.28 62.66 -2.78
CA PRO A 372 0.94 63.88 -3.24
C PRO A 372 0.48 64.36 -4.61
N THR A 373 0.26 63.45 -5.57
CA THR A 373 -0.26 63.81 -6.90
C THR A 373 -1.69 64.32 -6.79
N MET A 374 -2.53 63.66 -5.98
CA MET A 374 -3.91 64.09 -5.76
C MET A 374 -4.02 65.43 -5.03
N ASP A 375 -3.11 65.70 -4.09
CA ASP A 375 -3.03 66.95 -3.33
C ASP A 375 -2.44 68.09 -4.18
N ALA A 376 -1.55 67.78 -5.13
CA ALA A 376 -1.01 68.73 -6.09
C ALA A 376 -2.06 69.24 -7.10
N LEU A 377 -3.15 68.49 -7.30
CA LEU A 377 -4.31 68.89 -8.13
C LEU A 377 -5.22 69.87 -7.38
N GLN A 378 -4.66 71.02 -7.03
CA GLN A 378 -5.42 72.12 -6.42
C GLN A 378 -6.34 72.78 -7.46
N TRP A 379 -7.50 73.23 -7.00
CA TRP A 379 -8.57 73.80 -7.85
C TRP A 379 -8.10 74.97 -8.74
N TYR A 380 -7.11 75.74 -8.31
CA TYR A 380 -6.59 76.86 -9.09
C TYR A 380 -5.60 76.43 -10.18
N LYS A 381 -4.91 75.29 -10.01
CA LYS A 381 -4.04 74.71 -11.05
C LYS A 381 -4.83 73.99 -12.14
N LEU A 382 -6.02 73.50 -11.78
CA LEU A 382 -6.96 72.88 -12.72
C LEU A 382 -7.31 73.83 -13.87
N PHE A 383 -7.43 75.13 -13.64
CA PHE A 383 -7.73 76.10 -14.70
C PHE A 383 -6.74 76.05 -15.87
N TRP A 384 -5.48 75.73 -15.60
CA TRP A 384 -4.42 75.70 -16.62
C TRP A 384 -4.10 74.29 -17.15
N ARG A 385 -4.55 73.23 -16.46
CA ARG A 385 -4.17 71.83 -16.74
C ARG A 385 -5.32 70.84 -16.56
N VAL A 386 -6.48 71.13 -17.16
CA VAL A 386 -7.65 70.23 -17.06
C VAL A 386 -7.39 68.89 -17.76
N ASP A 387 -6.75 68.94 -18.92
CA ASP A 387 -6.53 67.77 -19.77
C ASP A 387 -5.51 66.80 -19.16
N ASP A 388 -4.53 67.33 -18.44
CA ASP A 388 -3.49 66.52 -17.77
C ASP A 388 -4.00 65.73 -16.56
N VAL A 389 -5.17 66.05 -15.99
CA VAL A 389 -5.66 65.42 -14.74
C VAL A 389 -5.78 63.90 -14.89
N ARG A 390 -6.32 63.44 -16.02
CA ARG A 390 -6.51 62.00 -16.27
C ARG A 390 -5.17 61.31 -16.39
N GLU A 391 -4.26 61.86 -17.18
CA GLU A 391 -2.95 61.28 -17.45
C GLU A 391 -2.06 61.32 -16.20
N ALA A 392 -2.05 62.42 -15.45
CA ALA A 392 -1.27 62.56 -14.22
C ALA A 392 -1.73 61.58 -13.13
N VAL A 393 -3.06 61.45 -12.93
CA VAL A 393 -3.59 60.50 -11.94
C VAL A 393 -3.39 59.06 -12.43
N ALA A 394 -3.65 58.75 -13.70
CA ALA A 394 -3.42 57.40 -14.24
C ALA A 394 -1.94 57.00 -14.13
N ALA A 395 -1.01 57.87 -14.54
CA ALA A 395 0.42 57.63 -14.42
C ALA A 395 0.88 57.49 -12.96
N ALA A 396 0.28 58.26 -12.03
CA ALA A 396 0.56 58.10 -10.61
C ALA A 396 0.06 56.76 -10.08
N VAL A 397 -1.16 56.34 -10.45
CA VAL A 397 -1.71 55.02 -10.09
C VAL A 397 -0.85 53.91 -10.69
N ASP A 398 -0.47 53.98 -11.96
CA ASP A 398 0.32 52.94 -12.63
C ASP A 398 1.72 52.75 -12.04
N ARG A 399 2.30 53.82 -11.49
CA ARG A 399 3.58 53.79 -10.79
C ARG A 399 3.45 53.31 -9.35
N ALA A 400 2.38 53.73 -8.65
CA ALA A 400 2.24 53.51 -7.22
C ALA A 400 1.46 52.25 -6.84
N TRP A 401 0.62 51.71 -7.73
CA TRP A 401 -0.28 50.60 -7.43
C TRP A 401 0.50 49.31 -7.16
N CYS A 402 0.63 48.97 -5.88
CA CYS A 402 1.02 47.66 -5.35
C CYS A 402 2.26 47.00 -6.01
N ARG A 403 3.25 47.76 -6.51
CA ARG A 403 4.45 47.21 -7.17
C ARG A 403 5.31 46.33 -6.28
N ASP A 404 5.32 46.59 -4.98
CA ASP A 404 6.00 45.75 -4.00
C ASP A 404 5.27 44.41 -3.85
N LEU A 405 3.93 44.43 -3.80
CA LEU A 405 3.10 43.24 -3.74
C LEU A 405 3.19 42.42 -5.03
N GLU A 406 3.19 43.05 -6.20
CA GLU A 406 3.39 42.39 -7.50
C GLU A 406 4.72 41.61 -7.52
N ARG A 407 5.83 42.23 -7.08
CA ARG A 407 7.14 41.55 -6.96
C ARG A 407 7.10 40.38 -5.99
N LYS A 408 6.45 40.52 -4.83
CA LYS A 408 6.26 39.42 -3.87
C LYS A 408 5.44 38.28 -4.48
N LEU A 409 4.32 38.58 -5.14
CA LEU A 409 3.47 37.58 -5.80
C LEU A 409 4.20 36.84 -6.92
N VAL A 410 5.03 37.54 -7.72
CA VAL A 410 5.88 36.91 -8.73
C VAL A 410 6.91 35.97 -8.10
N PHE A 411 7.55 36.40 -7.01
CA PHE A 411 8.49 35.56 -6.25
C PHE A 411 7.79 34.31 -5.68
N HIS A 412 6.63 34.47 -5.06
CA HIS A 412 5.85 33.36 -4.52
C HIS A 412 5.30 32.45 -5.62
N ALA A 413 4.92 32.98 -6.79
CA ALA A 413 4.57 32.15 -7.95
C ALA A 413 5.74 31.23 -8.35
N GLY A 414 6.98 31.75 -8.34
CA GLY A 414 8.18 30.92 -8.55
C GLY A 414 8.33 29.81 -7.51
N ARG A 415 8.09 30.11 -6.22
CA ARG A 415 8.11 29.09 -5.15
C ARG A 415 7.00 28.05 -5.31
N LEU A 416 5.78 28.47 -5.65
CA LEU A 416 4.66 27.58 -5.91
C LEU A 416 4.92 26.67 -7.12
N ALA A 417 5.58 27.18 -8.17
CA ALA A 417 6.00 26.35 -9.30
C ALA A 417 7.03 25.29 -8.90
N SER A 418 7.96 25.63 -7.98
CA SER A 418 8.88 24.65 -7.41
C SER A 418 8.16 23.59 -6.57
N LEU A 419 7.15 23.99 -5.77
CA LEU A 419 6.32 23.05 -5.00
C LEU A 419 5.51 22.15 -5.92
N GLN A 420 4.91 22.70 -6.98
CA GLN A 420 4.20 21.94 -8.01
C GLN A 420 5.08 20.85 -8.61
N ALA A 421 6.33 21.17 -8.99
CA ALA A 421 7.27 20.19 -9.51
C ALA A 421 7.60 19.09 -8.48
N SER A 422 7.83 19.47 -7.22
CA SER A 422 8.08 18.53 -6.13
C SER A 422 6.92 17.57 -5.92
N PHE A 423 5.69 18.08 -5.82
CA PHE A 423 4.50 17.28 -5.65
C PHE A 423 4.23 16.37 -6.85
N THR A 424 4.39 16.89 -8.07
CA THR A 424 4.31 16.09 -9.29
C THR A 424 5.31 14.92 -9.26
N GLN A 425 6.54 15.17 -8.80
CA GLN A 425 7.56 14.14 -8.70
C GLN A 425 7.22 13.12 -7.61
N SER A 426 6.80 13.54 -6.42
CA SER A 426 6.40 12.64 -5.33
C SER A 426 5.22 11.76 -5.74
N ALA A 427 4.19 12.33 -6.37
CA ALA A 427 3.03 11.59 -6.88
C ALA A 427 3.42 10.55 -7.93
N ASN A 428 4.26 10.92 -8.91
CA ASN A 428 4.75 9.98 -9.92
C ASN A 428 5.66 8.90 -9.33
N THR A 429 6.46 9.25 -8.33
CA THR A 429 7.35 8.29 -7.65
C THR A 429 6.53 7.29 -6.85
N LEU A 430 5.52 7.75 -6.11
CA LEU A 430 4.57 6.89 -5.39
C LEU A 430 3.79 5.98 -6.35
N ALA A 431 3.27 6.51 -7.45
CA ALA A 431 2.54 5.69 -8.43
C ALA A 431 3.44 4.65 -9.14
N ARG A 432 4.76 4.88 -9.20
CA ARG A 432 5.74 3.98 -9.84
C ARG A 432 6.52 3.11 -8.87
N SER A 433 6.41 3.33 -7.55
CA SER A 433 7.13 2.51 -6.56
C SER A 433 6.61 1.08 -6.50
N PHE A 434 5.40 0.85 -7.01
CA PHE A 434 4.78 -0.47 -7.05
C PHE A 434 5.32 -1.29 -8.24
N PRO A 435 5.64 -2.58 -8.03
CA PRO A 435 5.99 -3.50 -9.12
C PRO A 435 4.91 -3.54 -10.20
N ALA A 436 5.31 -3.79 -11.45
CA ALA A 436 4.34 -3.89 -12.56
C ALA A 436 3.34 -5.06 -12.41
N SER A 437 3.66 -6.05 -11.57
CA SER A 437 2.77 -7.15 -11.20
C SER A 437 1.78 -6.80 -10.08
N ALA A 438 2.02 -5.72 -9.33
CA ALA A 438 1.17 -5.32 -8.21
C ALA A 438 -0.13 -4.67 -8.72
N PRO A 439 -1.27 -4.89 -8.04
CA PRO A 439 -2.56 -4.36 -8.46
C PRO A 439 -2.62 -2.83 -8.43
N TYR A 440 -1.71 -2.18 -7.70
CA TYR A 440 -1.62 -0.73 -7.58
C TYR A 440 -0.89 -0.06 -8.75
N HIS A 441 -0.19 -0.83 -9.59
CA HIS A 441 0.43 -0.31 -10.81
C HIS A 441 -0.62 -0.13 -11.91
N SER A 442 -1.32 1.02 -11.88
CA SER A 442 -2.35 1.34 -12.87
C SER A 442 -1.78 2.19 -14.02
N PRO A 443 -1.65 1.66 -15.25
CA PRO A 443 -1.24 2.47 -16.40
C PRO A 443 -2.28 3.54 -16.74
N VAL A 444 -3.56 3.32 -16.39
CA VAL A 444 -4.63 4.31 -16.56
C VAL A 444 -4.39 5.51 -15.64
N LEU A 445 -4.03 5.27 -14.38
CA LEU A 445 -3.68 6.34 -13.44
C LEU A 445 -2.47 7.12 -13.95
N LEU A 446 -1.37 6.44 -14.29
CA LEU A 446 -0.16 7.09 -14.83
C LEU A 446 -0.45 7.95 -16.07
N ASN A 447 -1.33 7.49 -16.97
CA ASN A 447 -1.77 8.25 -18.12
C ASN A 447 -2.64 9.47 -17.73
N SER A 448 -3.51 9.35 -16.71
CA SER A 448 -4.28 10.49 -16.19
C SER A 448 -3.34 11.55 -15.61
N LEU A 449 -2.36 11.14 -14.80
CA LEU A 449 -1.36 12.04 -14.21
C LEU A 449 -0.54 12.75 -15.30
N ALA A 450 -0.07 12.01 -16.31
CA ALA A 450 0.65 12.57 -17.44
C ALA A 450 -0.21 13.56 -18.26
N ARG A 451 -1.50 13.27 -18.43
CA ARG A 451 -2.46 14.16 -19.10
C ARG A 451 -2.67 15.47 -18.33
N ILE A 452 -2.82 15.40 -17.01
CA ILE A 452 -2.95 16.61 -16.18
C ILE A 452 -1.65 17.41 -16.24
N ALA A 453 -0.49 16.75 -16.07
CA ALA A 453 0.82 17.40 -16.08
C ALA A 453 1.17 18.05 -17.44
N SER A 454 0.68 17.49 -18.54
CA SER A 454 0.87 18.05 -19.89
C SER A 454 -0.17 19.10 -20.30
N SER A 455 -1.20 19.33 -19.48
CA SER A 455 -2.22 20.33 -19.78
C SER A 455 -1.62 21.75 -19.74
N PRO A 456 -1.92 22.62 -20.72
CA PRO A 456 -1.45 24.00 -20.70
C PRO A 456 -2.01 24.81 -19.51
N SER A 457 -3.14 24.39 -18.94
CA SER A 457 -3.71 25.02 -17.74
C SER A 457 -2.95 24.69 -16.46
N TYR A 458 -2.17 23.60 -16.48
CA TYR A 458 -1.40 23.14 -15.33
C TYR A 458 -0.20 24.05 -15.06
N ALA A 459 0.47 24.53 -16.11
CA ALA A 459 1.66 25.36 -15.97
C ALA A 459 1.36 26.62 -15.13
N LEU A 460 2.09 26.78 -14.02
CA LEU A 460 1.94 27.91 -13.13
C LEU A 460 2.69 29.13 -13.69
N THR A 461 1.94 30.14 -14.11
CA THR A 461 2.48 31.41 -14.61
C THR A 461 2.31 32.50 -13.55
N PRO A 462 3.22 33.49 -13.45
CA PRO A 462 3.06 34.60 -12.49
C PRO A 462 1.74 35.37 -12.67
N ALA A 463 1.22 35.37 -13.90
CA ALA A 463 -0.06 35.97 -14.24
C ALA A 463 -1.23 35.37 -13.44
N ALA A 464 -1.16 34.11 -12.99
CA ALA A 464 -2.20 33.50 -12.17
C ALA A 464 -2.43 34.25 -10.85
N LEU A 465 -1.35 34.75 -10.21
CA LEU A 465 -1.44 35.50 -8.97
C LEU A 465 -1.53 37.01 -9.18
N THR A 466 -0.98 37.55 -10.29
CA THR A 466 -0.99 39.01 -10.54
C THR A 466 -2.21 39.49 -11.34
N ALA A 467 -2.97 38.60 -12.00
CA ALA A 467 -4.15 38.99 -12.77
C ALA A 467 -5.20 39.78 -11.96
N PRO A 468 -5.56 39.40 -10.71
CA PRO A 468 -6.46 40.21 -9.90
C PRO A 468 -5.95 41.63 -9.63
N LEU A 469 -4.63 41.81 -9.46
CA LEU A 469 -4.00 43.10 -9.22
C LEU A 469 -4.17 44.03 -10.43
N HIS A 470 -3.89 43.53 -11.63
CA HIS A 470 -4.09 44.30 -12.87
C HIS A 470 -5.56 44.55 -13.19
N ALA A 471 -6.44 43.56 -12.93
CA ALA A 471 -7.87 43.73 -13.11
C ALA A 471 -8.43 44.85 -12.20
N ARG A 472 -7.99 44.89 -10.93
CA ARG A 472 -8.37 45.95 -9.98
C ARG A 472 -7.74 47.30 -10.31
N GLN A 473 -6.50 47.33 -10.80
CA GLN A 473 -5.88 48.55 -11.32
C GLN A 473 -6.70 49.13 -12.49
N ALA A 474 -7.11 48.30 -13.45
CA ALA A 474 -7.92 48.73 -14.59
C ALA A 474 -9.29 49.31 -14.15
N GLN A 475 -9.87 48.80 -13.05
CA GLN A 475 -11.12 49.35 -12.49
C GLN A 475 -10.97 50.80 -12.00
N LEU A 476 -9.76 51.23 -11.57
CA LEU A 476 -9.49 52.63 -11.19
C LEU A 476 -9.51 53.60 -12.39
N GLY A 477 -9.45 53.10 -13.62
CA GLY A 477 -9.59 53.92 -14.82
C GLY A 477 -10.94 54.63 -14.92
N PHE A 478 -12.00 54.00 -14.40
CA PHE A 478 -13.35 54.58 -14.44
C PHE A 478 -13.56 55.72 -13.43
N PRO A 479 -13.23 55.56 -12.13
CA PRO A 479 -13.18 56.69 -11.18
C PRO A 479 -12.28 57.83 -11.66
N THR A 480 -11.13 57.51 -12.27
CA THR A 480 -10.20 58.54 -12.79
C THR A 480 -10.80 59.33 -13.93
N SER A 481 -11.51 58.66 -14.85
CA SER A 481 -12.25 59.34 -15.94
C SER A 481 -13.38 60.21 -15.39
N ARG A 482 -14.09 59.75 -14.35
CA ARG A 482 -15.11 60.55 -13.64
C ARG A 482 -14.52 61.77 -12.93
N LEU A 483 -13.34 61.61 -12.31
CA LEU A 483 -12.61 62.70 -11.68
C LEU A 483 -12.25 63.77 -12.72
N HIS A 484 -11.71 63.35 -13.86
CA HIS A 484 -11.39 64.26 -14.98
C HIS A 484 -12.65 64.98 -15.53
N ALA A 485 -13.75 64.27 -15.75
CA ALA A 485 -15.01 64.90 -16.16
C ALA A 485 -15.58 65.85 -15.08
N SER A 486 -15.26 65.64 -13.81
CA SER A 486 -15.63 66.57 -12.73
C SER A 486 -14.74 67.80 -12.68
N ALA A 487 -13.44 67.65 -13.00
CA ALA A 487 -12.49 68.74 -13.21
C ALA A 487 -12.94 69.63 -14.37
N GLN A 488 -13.26 69.07 -15.53
CA GLN A 488 -13.77 69.80 -16.69
C GLN A 488 -15.02 70.62 -16.34
N ARG A 489 -16.00 70.01 -15.66
CA ARG A 489 -17.22 70.71 -15.23
C ARG A 489 -16.95 71.78 -14.17
N ALA A 490 -16.00 71.56 -13.27
CA ALA A 490 -15.62 72.56 -12.27
C ALA A 490 -14.96 73.78 -12.94
N VAL A 491 -14.05 73.57 -13.89
CA VAL A 491 -13.41 74.65 -14.63
C VAL A 491 -14.40 75.41 -15.52
N LEU A 492 -15.29 74.72 -16.24
CA LEU A 492 -16.36 75.38 -17.01
C LEU A 492 -17.32 76.17 -16.12
N GLY A 493 -17.66 75.65 -14.94
CA GLY A 493 -18.49 76.36 -13.96
C GLY A 493 -17.80 77.60 -13.39
N MET A 494 -16.50 77.50 -13.10
CA MET A 494 -15.69 78.63 -12.66
C MET A 494 -15.56 79.70 -13.74
N SER A 495 -15.14 79.33 -14.95
CA SER A 495 -14.98 80.27 -16.06
C SER A 495 -16.30 80.94 -16.41
N GLY A 496 -17.41 80.20 -16.41
CA GLY A 496 -18.75 80.76 -16.58
C GLY A 496 -19.12 81.75 -15.48
N SER A 497 -18.80 81.46 -14.21
CA SER A 497 -19.08 82.38 -13.10
C SER A 497 -18.16 83.61 -13.06
N VAL A 498 -16.90 83.47 -13.46
CA VAL A 498 -15.92 84.56 -13.52
C VAL A 498 -16.21 85.47 -14.72
N LEU A 499 -16.48 84.92 -15.90
CA LEU A 499 -16.89 85.68 -17.07
C LEU A 499 -18.30 86.28 -16.90
N GLY A 500 -19.21 85.61 -16.21
CA GLY A 500 -20.52 86.15 -15.84
C GLY A 500 -20.40 87.30 -14.83
N GLY A 501 -19.57 87.16 -13.79
CA GLY A 501 -19.30 88.21 -12.81
C GLY A 501 -18.56 89.42 -13.39
N LEU A 502 -17.57 89.18 -14.24
CA LEU A 502 -16.87 90.23 -15.02
C LEU A 502 -17.78 90.83 -16.09
N GLY A 503 -18.69 90.07 -16.68
CA GLY A 503 -19.67 90.56 -17.64
C GLY A 503 -20.67 91.53 -17.01
N VAL A 504 -21.08 91.30 -15.76
CA VAL A 504 -21.91 92.25 -14.99
C VAL A 504 -21.11 93.50 -14.58
N ALA A 505 -19.84 93.33 -14.19
CA ALA A 505 -18.96 94.47 -13.89
C ALA A 505 -18.60 95.30 -15.14
N TRP A 506 -18.38 94.64 -16.28
CA TRP A 506 -18.11 95.30 -17.58
C TRP A 506 -19.38 95.92 -18.15
N ALA A 507 -20.55 95.28 -18.02
CA ALA A 507 -21.82 95.89 -18.39
C ALA A 507 -22.08 97.17 -17.59
N GLY A 508 -21.77 97.18 -16.29
CA GLY A 508 -21.84 98.38 -15.44
C GLY A 508 -20.89 99.51 -15.88
N TRP A 509 -19.68 99.17 -16.33
CA TRP A 509 -18.72 100.15 -16.87
C TRP A 509 -19.08 100.61 -18.29
N ALA A 510 -19.62 99.73 -19.13
CA ALA A 510 -20.05 100.02 -20.50
C ALA A 510 -21.34 100.85 -20.56
N THR A 511 -22.23 100.74 -19.57
CA THR A 511 -23.37 101.66 -19.38
C THR A 511 -22.91 103.08 -19.05
N GLU A 512 -21.81 103.25 -18.30
CA GLU A 512 -21.25 104.56 -17.95
C GLU A 512 -20.54 105.24 -19.14
N LEU A 513 -20.07 104.45 -20.12
CA LEU A 513 -19.47 104.91 -21.38
C LEU A 513 -20.46 105.07 -22.56
N GLN A 514 -21.78 104.87 -22.36
CA GLN A 514 -22.83 104.94 -23.41
C GLN A 514 -22.58 104.06 -24.66
N LEU A 515 -21.74 103.04 -24.54
CA LEU A 515 -21.28 102.21 -25.67
C LEU A 515 -22.28 101.10 -26.04
N LEU A 516 -23.18 100.76 -25.13
CA LEU A 516 -24.32 99.86 -25.33
C LEU A 516 -25.60 100.69 -25.19
N GLY A 517 -26.29 100.93 -26.32
CA GLY A 517 -27.49 101.75 -26.36
C GLY A 517 -28.62 101.25 -25.44
N GLY A 518 -28.71 101.82 -24.24
CA GLY A 518 -29.94 102.08 -23.47
C GLY A 518 -30.93 100.97 -23.15
N MET A 519 -30.64 99.68 -23.38
CA MET A 519 -31.66 98.62 -23.24
C MET A 519 -31.61 97.78 -21.95
N ILE A 520 -30.66 98.02 -21.04
CA ILE A 520 -30.63 97.33 -19.73
C ILE A 520 -30.28 98.34 -18.63
N ASP A 521 -31.28 99.05 -18.12
CA ASP A 521 -31.16 99.89 -16.93
C ASP A 521 -31.34 99.02 -15.68
N VAL A 522 -30.25 98.44 -15.21
CA VAL A 522 -30.18 97.82 -13.88
C VAL A 522 -29.63 98.90 -12.97
N GLY A 523 -30.51 99.55 -12.21
CA GLY A 523 -30.19 100.67 -11.31
C GLY A 523 -29.27 100.33 -10.12
N MET A 524 -28.06 99.84 -10.41
CA MET A 524 -26.97 99.58 -9.47
C MET A 524 -25.80 100.48 -9.84
N GLY A 525 -25.29 101.26 -8.88
CA GLY A 525 -24.08 102.07 -9.10
C GLY A 525 -22.86 101.20 -9.47
N PRO A 526 -21.87 101.75 -10.18
CA PRO A 526 -20.69 101.02 -10.66
C PRO A 526 -19.94 100.29 -9.52
N GLU A 527 -19.91 100.88 -8.32
CA GLU A 527 -19.34 100.27 -7.12
C GLU A 527 -20.09 99.00 -6.67
N THR A 528 -21.42 98.98 -6.83
CA THR A 528 -22.26 97.82 -6.49
C THR A 528 -22.15 96.73 -7.55
N ALA A 529 -22.03 97.07 -8.84
CA ALA A 529 -21.84 96.11 -9.92
C ALA A 529 -20.50 95.35 -9.82
N VAL A 530 -19.42 96.05 -9.44
CA VAL A 530 -18.13 95.42 -9.15
C VAL A 530 -18.24 94.50 -7.92
N GLY A 531 -18.92 94.95 -6.85
CA GLY A 531 -19.16 94.14 -5.66
C GLY A 531 -19.98 92.85 -5.94
N VAL A 532 -21.06 92.96 -6.72
CA VAL A 532 -21.89 91.81 -7.13
C VAL A 532 -21.12 90.87 -8.06
N GLY A 533 -20.32 91.41 -8.99
CA GLY A 533 -19.45 90.61 -9.86
C GLY A 533 -18.38 89.83 -9.10
N MET A 534 -17.72 90.46 -8.12
CA MET A 534 -16.73 89.81 -7.24
C MET A 534 -17.37 88.74 -6.34
N LEU A 535 -18.55 89.01 -5.77
CA LEU A 535 -19.29 88.02 -4.98
C LEU A 535 -19.76 86.84 -5.84
N GLY A 536 -20.25 87.09 -7.06
CA GLY A 536 -20.61 86.06 -8.02
C GLY A 536 -19.42 85.15 -8.38
N ALA A 537 -18.26 85.75 -8.65
CA ALA A 537 -17.02 85.02 -8.89
C ALA A 537 -16.58 84.21 -7.65
N ALA A 538 -16.65 84.81 -6.45
CA ALA A 538 -16.28 84.13 -5.20
C ALA A 538 -17.21 82.94 -4.88
N ILE A 539 -18.52 83.09 -5.09
CA ILE A 539 -19.51 82.02 -4.93
C ILE A 539 -19.27 80.90 -5.94
N GLY A 540 -19.01 81.26 -7.20
CA GLY A 540 -18.72 80.29 -8.26
C GLY A 540 -17.43 79.50 -8.01
N VAL A 541 -16.36 80.17 -7.58
CA VAL A 541 -15.11 79.54 -7.14
C VAL A 541 -15.37 78.61 -5.96
N ARG A 542 -16.04 79.09 -4.89
CA ARG A 542 -16.37 78.27 -3.71
C ARG A 542 -17.18 77.04 -4.07
N TRP A 543 -18.15 77.16 -4.96
CA TRP A 543 -18.96 76.05 -5.44
C TRP A 543 -18.11 75.01 -6.19
N ALA A 544 -17.24 75.47 -7.10
CA ALA A 544 -16.37 74.60 -7.88
C ALA A 544 -15.32 73.89 -7.00
N VAL A 545 -14.72 74.58 -6.03
CA VAL A 545 -13.83 73.98 -5.03
C VAL A 545 -14.58 72.89 -4.25
N GLY A 546 -15.79 73.20 -3.76
CA GLY A 546 -16.59 72.23 -3.00
C GLY A 546 -16.98 70.99 -3.83
N ARG A 547 -17.25 71.16 -5.13
CA ARG A 547 -17.55 70.05 -6.04
C ARG A 547 -16.30 69.22 -6.35
N TRP A 548 -15.16 69.85 -6.57
CA TRP A 548 -13.87 69.19 -6.79
C TRP A 548 -13.44 68.37 -5.56
N GLU A 549 -13.49 68.95 -4.37
CA GLU A 549 -13.16 68.24 -3.12
C GLU A 549 -14.10 67.07 -2.84
N ARG A 550 -15.38 67.19 -3.23
CA ARG A 550 -16.32 66.07 -3.16
C ARG A 550 -15.98 64.97 -4.17
N ALA A 551 -15.51 65.33 -5.37
CA ALA A 551 -15.08 64.37 -6.37
C ALA A 551 -13.81 63.61 -5.94
N LYS A 552 -12.81 64.30 -5.37
CA LYS A 552 -11.63 63.67 -4.78
C LYS A 552 -12.00 62.68 -3.67
N ARG A 553 -12.88 63.08 -2.75
CA ARG A 553 -13.37 62.18 -1.67
C ARG A 553 -14.07 60.94 -2.21
N ARG A 554 -14.88 61.07 -3.28
CA ARG A 554 -15.52 59.92 -3.92
C ARG A 554 -14.50 59.00 -4.59
N TRP A 555 -13.51 59.57 -5.27
CA TRP A 555 -12.42 58.81 -5.87
C TRP A 555 -11.65 58.01 -4.81
N TRP A 556 -11.36 58.61 -3.65
CA TRP A 556 -10.75 57.89 -2.52
C TRP A 556 -11.65 56.80 -1.94
N LYS A 557 -12.97 57.01 -1.88
CA LYS A 557 -13.91 55.95 -1.48
C LYS A 557 -13.91 54.78 -2.47
N ASP A 558 -13.84 55.07 -3.78
CA ASP A 558 -13.72 54.05 -4.81
C ASP A 558 -12.35 53.35 -4.74
N TRP A 559 -11.26 54.06 -4.42
CA TRP A 559 -9.95 53.47 -4.15
C TRP A 559 -9.99 52.48 -2.98
N ASP A 560 -10.55 52.87 -1.85
CA ASP A 560 -10.64 52.01 -0.66
C ASP A 560 -11.49 50.77 -0.98
N ARG A 561 -12.61 50.92 -1.70
CA ARG A 561 -13.43 49.79 -2.17
C ARG A 561 -12.67 48.83 -3.10
N VAL A 562 -11.85 49.35 -4.01
CA VAL A 562 -11.02 48.53 -4.90
C VAL A 562 -9.93 47.80 -4.11
N GLY A 563 -9.35 48.47 -3.11
CA GLY A 563 -8.39 47.89 -2.16
C GLY A 563 -8.99 46.72 -1.38
N ASP A 564 -10.15 46.90 -0.76
CA ASP A 564 -10.85 45.84 -0.01
C ASP A 564 -11.21 44.65 -0.91
N GLY A 565 -11.63 44.94 -2.16
CA GLY A 565 -11.93 43.91 -3.15
C GLY A 565 -10.71 43.11 -3.60
N LEU A 566 -9.53 43.74 -3.64
CA LEU A 566 -8.28 43.11 -4.06
C LEU A 566 -7.86 42.00 -3.09
N GLU A 567 -8.04 42.21 -1.78
CA GLU A 567 -7.67 41.22 -0.77
C GLU A 567 -8.43 39.90 -0.97
N ARG A 568 -9.75 39.99 -1.13
CA ARG A 568 -10.61 38.83 -1.36
C ARG A 568 -10.26 38.11 -2.65
N ASP A 569 -10.04 38.85 -3.72
CA ASP A 569 -9.75 38.26 -5.04
C ASP A 569 -8.37 37.59 -5.06
N LEU A 570 -7.35 38.16 -4.39
CA LEU A 570 -6.03 37.53 -4.27
C LEU A 570 -6.07 36.26 -3.42
N LYS A 571 -6.80 36.27 -2.29
CA LYS A 571 -6.97 35.07 -1.45
C LYS A 571 -7.69 33.95 -2.22
N ALA A 572 -8.74 34.28 -2.96
CA ALA A 572 -9.45 33.34 -3.81
C ALA A 572 -8.55 32.81 -4.95
N ALA A 573 -7.82 33.69 -5.64
CA ALA A 573 -6.92 33.29 -6.71
C ALA A 573 -5.77 32.40 -6.23
N LEU A 574 -5.23 32.65 -5.02
CA LEU A 574 -4.21 31.78 -4.43
C LEU A 574 -4.77 30.39 -4.12
N ALA A 575 -5.92 30.30 -3.45
CA ALA A 575 -6.56 29.03 -3.12
C ALA A 575 -6.88 28.23 -4.41
N GLU A 576 -7.51 28.88 -5.39
CA GLU A 576 -7.81 28.28 -6.69
C GLU A 576 -6.54 27.81 -7.40
N THR A 577 -5.46 28.60 -7.37
CA THR A 577 -4.18 28.23 -8.00
C THR A 577 -3.53 27.05 -7.27
N MET A 578 -3.61 27.00 -5.94
CA MET A 578 -3.09 25.86 -5.16
C MET A 578 -3.83 24.58 -5.53
N ASP A 579 -5.16 24.57 -5.47
CA ASP A 579 -5.98 23.39 -5.72
C ASP A 579 -5.91 22.95 -7.20
N SER A 580 -6.08 23.87 -8.14
CA SER A 580 -6.19 23.53 -9.57
C SER A 580 -4.84 23.30 -10.28
N ARG A 581 -3.75 23.86 -9.77
CA ARG A 581 -2.44 23.82 -10.45
C ARG A 581 -1.33 23.21 -9.62
N VAL A 582 -1.24 23.52 -8.33
CA VAL A 582 -0.10 23.06 -7.52
C VAL A 582 -0.28 21.61 -7.06
N VAL A 583 -1.46 21.28 -6.52
CA VAL A 583 -1.72 19.94 -5.95
C VAL A 583 -2.50 19.01 -6.86
N ALA A 584 -3.06 19.51 -7.97
CA ALA A 584 -3.98 18.74 -8.83
C ALA A 584 -3.47 17.35 -9.25
N VAL A 585 -2.18 17.21 -9.62
CA VAL A 585 -1.61 15.90 -10.00
C VAL A 585 -1.51 14.97 -8.79
N SER A 586 -1.07 15.49 -7.65
CA SER A 586 -0.93 14.69 -6.43
C SER A 586 -2.27 14.30 -5.82
N GLU A 587 -3.27 15.18 -5.91
CA GLU A 587 -4.64 14.90 -5.49
C GLU A 587 -5.28 13.81 -6.37
N GLU A 588 -5.13 13.90 -7.70
CA GLU A 588 -5.55 12.83 -8.62
C GLU A 588 -4.83 11.51 -8.32
N ALA A 589 -3.52 11.56 -8.02
CA ALA A 589 -2.75 10.36 -7.67
C ALA A 589 -3.26 9.72 -6.37
N CYS A 590 -3.49 10.52 -5.33
CA CYS A 590 -4.03 10.03 -4.07
C CYS A 590 -5.44 9.47 -4.24
N SER A 591 -6.34 10.18 -4.94
CA SER A 591 -7.70 9.70 -5.21
C SER A 591 -7.71 8.40 -6.01
N GLY A 592 -6.90 8.33 -7.08
CA GLY A 592 -6.81 7.13 -7.90
C GLY A 592 -6.24 5.93 -7.14
N LEU A 593 -5.27 6.14 -6.25
CA LEU A 593 -4.74 5.08 -5.38
C LEU A 593 -5.76 4.67 -4.30
N ASP A 594 -6.48 5.62 -3.71
CA ASP A 594 -7.55 5.34 -2.74
C ASP A 594 -8.65 4.47 -3.37
N ASP A 595 -9.06 4.77 -4.61
CA ASP A 595 -10.04 3.98 -5.36
C ASP A 595 -9.54 2.56 -5.65
N LEU A 596 -8.26 2.41 -6.04
CA LEU A 596 -7.64 1.10 -6.27
C LEU A 596 -7.54 0.30 -4.98
N VAL A 597 -7.18 0.93 -3.86
CA VAL A 597 -7.14 0.28 -2.55
C VAL A 597 -8.55 -0.14 -2.11
N ALA A 598 -9.56 0.71 -2.27
CA ALA A 598 -10.93 0.38 -1.89
C ALA A 598 -11.44 -0.84 -2.68
N GLN A 599 -11.21 -0.88 -4.00
CA GLN A 599 -11.53 -2.03 -4.84
C GLN A 599 -10.78 -3.29 -4.39
N ARG A 600 -9.48 -3.17 -4.10
CA ARG A 600 -8.65 -4.30 -3.67
C ARG A 600 -9.08 -4.84 -2.30
N LYS A 601 -9.34 -3.98 -1.31
CA LYS A 601 -9.81 -4.37 0.02
C LYS A 601 -11.16 -5.09 -0.03
N SER A 602 -12.11 -4.57 -0.80
CA SER A 602 -13.40 -5.24 -1.00
C SER A 602 -13.23 -6.64 -1.60
N ARG A 603 -12.31 -6.80 -2.55
CA ARG A 603 -12.01 -8.12 -3.14
C ARG A 603 -11.31 -9.06 -2.16
N ILE A 604 -10.42 -8.55 -1.32
CA ILE A 604 -9.75 -9.32 -0.26
C ILE A 604 -10.79 -9.82 0.74
N GLU A 605 -11.71 -8.96 1.18
CA GLU A 605 -12.79 -9.30 2.12
C GLU A 605 -13.69 -10.40 1.56
N GLU A 606 -14.14 -10.29 0.30
CA GLU A 606 -14.93 -11.34 -0.38
C GLU A 606 -14.18 -12.68 -0.41
N LEU A 607 -12.90 -12.67 -0.77
CA LEU A 607 -12.09 -13.90 -0.83
C LEU A 607 -11.84 -14.48 0.56
N ASN A 608 -11.66 -13.63 1.57
CA ASN A 608 -11.48 -14.06 2.96
C ASN A 608 -12.76 -14.72 3.50
N ASP A 609 -13.93 -14.16 3.21
CA ASP A 609 -15.22 -14.76 3.56
C ASP A 609 -15.41 -16.13 2.90
N GLU A 610 -15.01 -16.27 1.62
CA GLU A 610 -15.03 -17.56 0.92
C GLU A 610 -14.08 -18.58 1.58
N VAL A 611 -12.84 -18.18 1.93
CA VAL A 611 -11.88 -19.04 2.64
C VAL A 611 -12.44 -19.48 3.99
N MET A 612 -13.02 -18.56 4.77
CA MET A 612 -13.60 -18.84 6.08
C MET A 612 -14.84 -19.73 5.99
N ALA A 613 -15.68 -19.56 4.97
CA ALA A 613 -16.80 -20.44 4.69
C ALA A 613 -16.33 -21.88 4.41
N LEU A 614 -15.29 -22.06 3.59
CA LEU A 614 -14.70 -23.38 3.35
C LEU A 614 -14.04 -23.96 4.61
N TRP A 615 -13.38 -23.12 5.40
CA TRP A 615 -12.75 -23.53 6.64
C TRP A 615 -13.79 -24.06 7.64
N THR A 616 -14.91 -23.36 7.80
CA THR A 616 -16.00 -23.77 8.69
C THR A 616 -16.71 -25.03 8.20
N GLU A 617 -16.94 -25.17 6.89
CA GLU A 617 -17.45 -26.41 6.28
C GLU A 617 -16.54 -27.59 6.62
N LEU A 618 -15.23 -27.40 6.53
CA LEU A 618 -14.23 -28.42 6.84
C LEU A 618 -14.08 -28.72 8.34
N HIS A 619 -14.57 -27.89 9.25
CA HIS A 619 -14.52 -28.13 10.72
C HIS A 619 -15.83 -28.68 11.28
N ARG A 620 -16.96 -28.40 10.62
CA ARG A 620 -18.29 -28.87 11.04
C ARG A 620 -18.43 -30.40 10.90
N GLU A 621 -17.57 -31.01 10.09
CA GLU A 621 -17.55 -32.43 9.73
C GLU A 621 -16.37 -33.17 10.37
#